data_AF-A0A935Z909-F1
#
_entry.id   AF-A0A935Z909-F1
#
_cell.length_a   1.000
_cell.length_b   1.000
_cell.length_c   1.000
_cell.angle_alpha   90.00
_cell.angle_beta   90.00
_cell.angle_gamma   90.00
#
_symmetry.space_group_name_H-M   'P 1'
#
loop_
_entity.id
_entity.type
_entity.pdbx_description
1 polymer ?
#
loop_
_entity_poly.entity_id
_entity_poly.type
_entity_poly.pdbx_seq_one_letter_code
_entity_poly.pdbx_strand_id
1 'polypeptide(L)'
;MRASARKYAIFAPLLLAAGAGLVALVACENQSGTYVYRGRKYDPGTKCLEAPRALDVIEVEQLPALCVDTCLTQKDYDGGLAVYVSQTCPPYPPGFDVSGKEPLCVPALEAAKNASGCIPPPPDGGPDASGDADTPDASTPDASTPDASDASIPDAGDASTLDAGDASADVGPG
;
A
#
# COMPACT_ATOMS: atom_id res chain seq x y z
N MET A 1 27.22 66.71 -33.18
CA MET A 1 25.97 66.00 -33.55
C MET A 1 26.31 64.58 -33.96
N ARG A 2 25.92 63.58 -33.16
CA ARG A 2 25.32 62.29 -33.62
C ARG A 2 25.08 61.43 -32.39
N ALA A 3 23.81 61.09 -32.24
CA ALA A 3 23.18 60.49 -31.08
C ALA A 3 23.24 58.96 -31.13
N SER A 4 23.11 58.37 -29.94
CA SER A 4 22.30 57.18 -29.64
C SER A 4 22.49 55.91 -30.48
N ALA A 5 23.24 54.96 -29.94
CA ALA A 5 22.99 53.52 -29.98
C ALA A 5 23.93 52.89 -28.93
N ARG A 6 23.58 52.01 -28.01
CA ARG A 6 22.72 50.83 -28.08
C ARG A 6 22.29 50.48 -26.64
N LYS A 7 21.05 50.82 -26.27
CA LYS A 7 20.43 50.43 -24.98
C LYS A 7 19.66 49.11 -25.12
N TYR A 8 20.27 48.01 -25.55
CA TYR A 8 19.56 46.71 -25.61
C TYR A 8 20.50 45.50 -25.43
N ALA A 9 21.38 45.53 -24.43
CA ALA A 9 22.33 44.44 -24.17
C ALA A 9 22.16 43.75 -22.81
N ILE A 10 21.04 43.95 -22.11
CA ILE A 10 20.86 43.43 -20.73
C ILE A 10 19.58 42.58 -20.55
N PHE A 11 18.74 42.43 -21.58
CA PHE A 11 17.50 41.63 -21.45
C PHE A 11 17.51 40.27 -22.14
N ALA A 12 18.65 39.85 -22.73
CA ALA A 12 18.74 38.57 -23.43
C ALA A 12 18.81 37.31 -22.53
N PRO A 13 19.38 37.30 -21.30
CA PRO A 13 19.53 36.04 -20.57
C PRO A 13 18.30 35.66 -19.74
N LEU A 14 17.35 36.58 -19.50
CA LEU A 14 16.21 36.32 -18.62
C LEU A 14 15.08 35.52 -19.30
N LEU A 15 15.03 35.50 -20.64
CA LEU A 15 14.03 34.73 -21.39
C LEU A 15 14.38 33.23 -21.51
N LEU A 16 15.64 32.84 -21.30
CA LEU A 16 16.07 31.44 -21.43
C LEU A 16 15.85 30.60 -20.15
N ALA A 17 15.72 31.23 -18.98
CA ALA A 17 15.45 30.53 -17.72
C ALA A 17 13.95 30.21 -17.49
N ALA A 18 13.04 30.88 -18.20
CA ALA A 18 11.60 30.62 -18.09
C ALA A 18 11.10 29.44 -18.95
N GLY A 19 11.91 28.96 -19.91
CA GLY A 19 11.51 27.91 -20.85
C GLY A 19 11.69 26.47 -20.34
N ALA A 20 12.60 26.23 -19.39
CA ALA A 20 12.94 24.87 -18.95
C ALA A 20 12.00 24.30 -17.88
N GLY A 21 11.14 25.11 -17.26
CA GLY A 21 10.20 24.66 -16.23
C GLY A 21 8.90 24.06 -16.76
N LEU A 22 8.55 24.29 -18.02
CA LEU A 22 7.22 23.91 -18.55
C LEU A 22 7.15 22.50 -19.15
N VAL A 23 8.29 21.84 -19.40
CA VAL A 23 8.34 20.54 -20.11
C VAL A 23 8.10 19.34 -19.16
N ALA A 24 8.17 19.53 -17.84
CA ALA A 24 7.97 18.45 -16.87
C ALA A 24 6.47 18.10 -16.61
N LEU A 25 5.52 18.89 -17.12
CA LEU A 25 4.08 18.64 -16.91
C LEU A 25 3.43 17.73 -17.96
N VAL A 26 4.16 17.35 -19.01
CA VAL A 26 3.61 16.62 -20.17
C VAL A 26 3.90 15.11 -20.11
N ALA A 27 4.60 14.62 -19.08
CA ALA A 27 4.93 13.20 -18.95
C ALA A 27 3.80 12.32 -18.33
N CYS A 28 2.63 12.91 -18.04
CA CYS A 28 1.42 12.15 -17.65
C CYS A 28 0.44 11.97 -18.82
N GLU A 29 0.90 12.08 -20.07
CA GLU A 29 0.06 11.80 -21.23
C GLU A 29 -0.11 10.28 -21.40
N ASN A 30 -1.25 9.77 -20.89
CA ASN A 30 -1.88 8.51 -21.25
C ASN A 30 -0.96 7.27 -21.21
N GLN A 31 -0.55 6.88 -20.00
CA GLN A 31 0.00 5.54 -19.78
C GLN A 31 -1.16 4.53 -19.84
N SER A 32 -1.39 3.97 -21.02
CA SER A 32 -2.15 2.73 -21.14
C SER A 32 -1.29 1.59 -20.59
N GLY A 33 -1.89 0.74 -19.76
CA GLY A 33 -1.15 -0.34 -19.12
C GLY A 33 -1.90 -0.99 -17.97
N THR A 34 -1.26 -2.03 -17.44
CA THR A 34 -1.72 -2.76 -16.28
C THR A 34 -1.21 -2.07 -15.01
N TYR A 35 -2.09 -1.72 -14.08
CA TYR A 35 -1.70 -1.15 -12.78
C TYR A 35 -2.29 -1.93 -11.62
N VAL A 36 -1.58 -1.88 -10.49
CA VAL A 36 -2.04 -2.48 -9.24
C VAL A 36 -2.97 -1.50 -8.56
N TYR A 37 -4.24 -1.88 -8.44
CA TYR A 37 -5.22 -1.12 -7.68
C TYR A 37 -4.96 -1.29 -6.18
N ARG A 38 -4.68 -0.19 -5.48
CA ARG A 38 -4.33 -0.20 -4.05
C ARG A 38 -5.43 0.40 -3.19
N GLY A 39 -5.61 -0.19 -2.02
CA GLY A 39 -6.51 0.33 -1.00
C GLY A 39 -6.00 0.02 0.40
N ARG A 40 -6.59 0.66 1.39
CA ARG A 40 -6.33 0.43 2.81
C ARG A 40 -7.58 -0.16 3.45
N LYS A 41 -7.46 -1.31 4.11
CA LYS A 41 -8.57 -1.92 4.84
C LYS A 41 -8.88 -1.11 6.09
N TYR A 42 -10.14 -0.86 6.36
CA TYR A 42 -10.59 -0.21 7.58
C TYR A 42 -10.81 -1.24 8.68
N ASP A 43 -10.18 -1.04 9.83
CA ASP A 43 -10.43 -1.82 11.03
C ASP A 43 -11.46 -1.10 11.92
N PRO A 44 -12.69 -1.62 12.05
CA PRO A 44 -13.72 -1.00 12.88
C PRO A 44 -13.42 -1.07 14.38
N GLY A 45 -12.58 -2.01 14.83
CA GLY A 45 -12.22 -2.17 16.25
C GLY A 45 -11.30 -1.05 16.74
N THR A 46 -10.32 -0.68 15.93
CA THR A 46 -9.32 0.35 16.25
C THR A 46 -9.59 1.70 15.54
N LYS A 47 -10.60 1.74 14.65
CA LYS A 47 -11.01 2.91 13.85
C LYS A 47 -9.87 3.52 13.03
N CYS A 48 -8.96 2.68 12.55
CA CYS A 48 -7.84 3.10 11.72
C CYS A 48 -7.84 2.36 10.38
N LEU A 49 -6.97 2.81 9.49
CA LEU A 49 -6.74 2.18 8.20
C LEU A 49 -5.42 1.42 8.23
N GLU A 50 -5.47 0.15 7.83
CA GLU A 50 -4.30 -0.70 7.67
C GLU A 50 -3.30 -0.13 6.65
N ALA A 51 -2.13 -0.76 6.55
CA ALA A 51 -1.14 -0.45 5.54
C ALA A 51 -1.74 -0.65 4.11
N PRO A 52 -1.32 0.15 3.12
CA PRO A 52 -1.74 -0.03 1.74
C PRO A 52 -1.44 -1.44 1.21
N ARG A 53 -2.44 -2.08 0.62
CA ARG A 53 -2.33 -3.40 -0.01
C ARG A 53 -2.86 -3.39 -1.44
N ALA A 54 -2.37 -4.33 -2.25
CA ALA A 54 -2.93 -4.61 -3.55
C ALA A 54 -4.31 -5.25 -3.36
N LEU A 55 -5.33 -4.68 -4.01
CA LEU A 55 -6.67 -5.26 -4.06
C LEU A 55 -6.86 -6.07 -5.34
N ASP A 56 -6.39 -5.53 -6.46
CA ASP A 56 -6.46 -6.18 -7.76
C ASP A 56 -5.46 -5.58 -8.74
N VAL A 57 -5.40 -6.13 -9.94
CA VAL A 57 -4.62 -5.67 -11.07
C VAL A 57 -5.58 -5.33 -12.21
N ILE A 58 -5.62 -4.07 -12.62
CA ILE A 58 -6.56 -3.57 -13.62
C ILE A 58 -5.81 -3.10 -14.86
N GLU A 59 -6.36 -3.41 -16.03
CA GLU A 59 -5.90 -2.86 -17.30
C GLU A 59 -6.73 -1.63 -17.66
N VAL A 60 -6.05 -0.54 -17.98
CA VAL A 60 -6.70 0.71 -18.41
C VAL A 60 -6.03 1.28 -19.64
N GLU A 61 -6.87 1.88 -20.48
CA GLU A 61 -6.41 2.70 -21.59
C GLU A 61 -5.95 4.09 -21.13
N GLN A 62 -6.55 4.61 -20.05
CA GLN A 62 -6.26 5.94 -19.53
C GLN A 62 -6.54 6.03 -18.03
N LEU A 63 -5.56 6.50 -17.24
CA LEU A 63 -5.76 6.82 -15.83
C LEU A 63 -6.37 8.23 -15.66
N PRO A 64 -7.35 8.41 -14.76
CA PRO A 64 -7.85 9.72 -14.39
C PRO A 64 -6.76 10.58 -13.73
N ALA A 65 -6.83 11.89 -13.95
CA ALA A 65 -5.89 12.85 -13.36
C ALA A 65 -6.13 13.14 -11.87
N LEU A 66 -7.32 12.80 -11.35
CA LEU A 66 -7.73 13.13 -9.99
C LEU A 66 -8.34 11.91 -9.30
N CYS A 67 -7.75 11.51 -8.18
CA CYS A 67 -8.28 10.45 -7.33
C CYS A 67 -8.99 11.09 -6.13
N VAL A 68 -10.20 10.64 -5.84
CA VAL A 68 -10.92 10.98 -4.61
C VAL A 68 -10.97 9.72 -3.76
N ASP A 69 -10.63 9.85 -2.48
CA ASP A 69 -10.79 8.75 -1.52
C ASP A 69 -12.24 8.26 -1.56
N THR A 70 -12.40 7.01 -1.99
CA THR A 70 -13.69 6.37 -2.20
C THR A 70 -13.76 5.13 -1.32
N CYS A 71 -14.91 4.94 -0.67
CA CYS A 71 -15.17 3.74 0.09
C CYS A 71 -15.53 2.60 -0.87
N LEU A 72 -14.81 1.49 -0.75
CA LEU A 72 -15.02 0.27 -1.50
C LEU A 72 -15.42 -0.81 -0.50
N THR A 73 -16.53 -1.50 -0.74
CA THR A 73 -16.93 -2.63 0.10
C THR A 73 -16.94 -3.91 -0.69
N GLN A 74 -16.49 -5.00 -0.06
CA GLN A 74 -16.45 -6.32 -0.66
C GLN A 74 -16.82 -7.35 0.39
N LYS A 75 -17.54 -8.38 -0.02
CA LYS A 75 -17.78 -9.54 0.82
C LYS A 75 -16.52 -10.41 0.84
N ASP A 76 -15.89 -10.56 2.01
CA ASP A 76 -14.77 -11.48 2.22
C ASP A 76 -15.26 -12.94 2.10
N TYR A 77 -14.32 -13.88 1.91
CA TYR A 77 -14.61 -15.31 1.79
C TYR A 77 -15.32 -15.89 3.01
N ASP A 78 -15.07 -15.34 4.19
CA ASP A 78 -15.72 -15.73 5.45
C ASP A 78 -17.17 -15.21 5.57
N GLY A 79 -17.68 -14.54 4.53
CA GLY A 79 -19.01 -13.92 4.49
C GLY A 79 -19.09 -12.57 5.21
N GLY A 80 -18.01 -12.15 5.88
CA GLY A 80 -17.86 -10.83 6.46
C GLY A 80 -17.79 -9.73 5.40
N LEU A 81 -18.10 -8.50 5.78
CA LEU A 81 -17.95 -7.34 4.92
C LEU A 81 -16.62 -6.64 5.21
N ALA A 82 -15.75 -6.58 4.23
CA ALA A 82 -14.55 -5.75 4.28
C ALA A 82 -14.81 -4.38 3.66
N VAL A 83 -14.30 -3.36 4.33
CA VAL A 83 -14.35 -1.97 3.88
C VAL A 83 -12.93 -1.51 3.60
N TYR A 84 -12.71 -0.96 2.42
CA TYR A 84 -11.44 -0.40 1.97
C TYR A 84 -11.63 1.06 1.58
N VAL A 85 -10.59 1.87 1.75
CA VAL A 85 -10.51 3.21 1.16
C VAL A 85 -9.54 3.16 -0.01
N SER A 86 -9.99 3.59 -1.18
CA SER A 86 -9.19 3.62 -2.40
C SER A 86 -8.02 4.58 -2.27
N GLN A 87 -6.83 4.15 -2.70
CA GLN A 87 -5.70 5.05 -2.92
C GLN A 87 -5.37 5.24 -4.39
N THR A 88 -6.14 4.60 -5.28
CA THR A 88 -5.94 4.64 -6.71
C THR A 88 -7.21 5.09 -7.40
N CYS A 89 -7.04 5.81 -8.51
CA CYS A 89 -8.13 6.34 -9.31
C CYS A 89 -8.97 5.22 -9.95
N PRO A 90 -10.24 5.51 -10.30
CA PRO A 90 -11.06 4.63 -11.14
C PRO A 90 -10.35 4.24 -12.45
N PRO A 91 -10.75 3.13 -13.10
CA PRO A 91 -11.83 2.21 -12.74
C PRO A 91 -11.55 1.41 -11.46
N TYR A 92 -12.62 1.03 -10.78
CA TYR A 92 -12.56 0.20 -9.58
C TYR A 92 -12.51 -1.28 -9.96
N PRO A 93 -11.85 -2.13 -9.17
CA PRO A 93 -11.83 -3.56 -9.45
C PRO A 93 -13.25 -4.15 -9.44
N PRO A 94 -13.51 -5.19 -10.24
CA PRO A 94 -14.81 -5.86 -10.23
C PRO A 94 -15.12 -6.49 -8.87
N GLY A 95 -16.40 -6.52 -8.50
CA GLY A 95 -16.85 -7.11 -7.24
C GLY A 95 -16.75 -6.22 -6.00
N PHE A 96 -16.24 -4.99 -6.13
CA PHE A 96 -16.37 -3.97 -5.10
C PHE A 96 -17.64 -3.13 -5.31
N ASP A 97 -18.40 -2.92 -4.23
CA ASP A 97 -19.47 -1.92 -4.19
C ASP A 97 -18.87 -0.55 -3.83
N VAL A 98 -19.13 0.44 -4.69
CA VAL A 98 -18.65 1.81 -4.56
C VAL A 98 -19.79 2.79 -4.25
N SER A 99 -20.95 2.27 -3.85
CA SER A 99 -22.15 3.08 -3.63
C SER A 99 -22.04 3.95 -2.38
N GLY A 100 -21.10 3.64 -1.48
CA GLY A 100 -20.91 4.35 -0.21
C GLY A 100 -22.08 4.18 0.77
N LYS A 101 -22.98 3.23 0.53
CA LYS A 101 -24.16 2.98 1.38
C LYS A 101 -23.84 2.26 2.68
N GLU A 102 -22.69 1.62 2.75
CA GLU A 102 -22.30 0.87 3.95
C GLU A 102 -22.07 1.84 5.12
N PRO A 103 -22.68 1.61 6.30
CA PRO A 103 -22.52 2.49 7.47
C PRO A 103 -21.06 2.68 7.90
N LEU A 104 -20.20 1.71 7.64
CA LEU A 104 -18.76 1.77 7.94
C LEU A 104 -17.96 2.68 6.97
N CYS A 105 -18.54 3.11 5.85
CA CYS A 105 -17.85 4.00 4.91
C CYS A 105 -17.57 5.39 5.48
N VAL A 106 -18.50 5.96 6.25
CA VAL A 106 -18.33 7.29 6.84
C VAL A 106 -17.10 7.34 7.77
N PRO A 107 -16.98 6.47 8.79
CA PRO A 107 -15.80 6.50 9.65
C PRO A 107 -14.51 6.06 8.94
N ALA A 108 -14.59 5.20 7.91
CA ALA A 108 -13.42 4.84 7.10
C ALA A 108 -12.86 6.04 6.32
N LEU A 109 -13.73 6.82 5.67
CA LEU A 109 -13.34 8.04 4.96
C LEU A 109 -12.83 9.14 5.91
N GLU A 110 -13.38 9.21 7.12
CA GLU A 110 -12.86 10.10 8.17
C GLU A 110 -11.45 9.68 8.62
N ALA A 111 -11.21 8.38 8.83
CA ALA A 111 -9.89 7.86 9.14
C ALA A 111 -8.87 8.12 8.01
N ALA A 112 -9.30 8.10 6.74
CA ALA A 112 -8.47 8.46 5.60
C ALA A 112 -8.02 9.93 5.66
N LYS A 113 -8.96 10.84 5.91
CA LYS A 113 -8.68 12.29 6.04
C LYS A 113 -7.73 12.62 7.19
N ASN A 114 -7.84 11.88 8.29
CA ASN A 114 -6.99 12.06 9.46
C ASN A 114 -5.64 11.34 9.36
N ALA A 115 -5.36 10.65 8.24
CA ALA A 115 -4.18 9.80 8.04
C ALA A 115 -3.99 8.78 9.18
N SER A 116 -5.07 8.28 9.77
CA SER A 116 -5.06 7.33 10.89
C SER A 116 -4.53 5.98 10.41
N GLY A 117 -3.22 5.78 10.49
CA GLY A 117 -2.58 4.48 10.28
C GLY A 117 -2.84 3.55 11.46
N CYS A 118 -3.28 2.33 11.18
CA CYS A 118 -3.11 1.27 12.17
C CYS A 118 -1.62 1.02 12.30
N ILE A 119 -1.05 1.41 13.44
CA ILE A 119 0.27 0.94 13.83
C ILE A 119 0.02 -0.51 14.27
N PRO A 120 0.47 -1.52 13.50
CA PRO A 120 0.41 -2.87 14.03
C PRO A 120 1.18 -2.86 15.35
N PRO A 121 0.71 -3.58 16.39
CA PRO A 121 1.56 -3.77 17.56
C PRO A 121 2.92 -4.26 17.06
N PRO A 122 4.04 -3.80 17.66
CA PRO A 122 5.35 -4.37 17.32
C PRO A 122 5.18 -5.89 17.37
N PRO A 123 5.67 -6.63 16.34
CA PRO A 123 5.55 -8.08 16.35
C PRO A 123 6.04 -8.51 17.71
N ASP A 124 5.19 -9.19 18.48
CA ASP A 124 5.49 -9.56 19.86
C ASP A 124 6.88 -10.18 19.83
N GLY A 125 7.87 -9.39 20.26
CA GLY A 125 9.20 -9.88 20.50
C GLY A 125 8.95 -10.90 21.57
N GLY A 126 8.95 -12.18 21.18
CA GLY A 126 9.01 -13.29 22.11
C GLY A 126 10.08 -12.94 23.16
N PRO A 127 9.91 -13.37 24.40
CA PRO A 127 10.72 -12.89 25.51
C PRO A 127 12.21 -13.11 25.20
N ASP A 128 12.89 -12.07 24.72
CA ASP A 128 14.33 -11.93 24.81
C ASP A 128 14.61 -11.60 26.27
N ALA A 129 14.46 -12.65 27.07
CA ALA A 129 15.23 -12.86 28.27
C ALA A 129 16.70 -12.88 27.85
N SER A 130 17.32 -11.71 27.87
CA SER A 130 18.76 -11.50 28.00
C SER A 130 18.87 -10.05 28.49
N GLY A 131 18.80 -9.79 29.80
CA GLY A 131 19.76 -10.31 30.76
C GLY A 131 21.01 -9.45 30.68
N ASP A 132 21.10 -8.52 31.64
CA ASP A 132 22.31 -7.83 32.11
C ASP A 132 23.03 -6.90 31.11
N ALA A 133 23.05 -5.58 31.34
CA ALA A 133 23.93 -4.92 32.31
C ALA A 133 25.43 -5.15 32.01
N ASP A 134 26.12 -4.02 31.87
CA ASP A 134 27.57 -3.84 31.73
C ASP A 134 28.19 -4.11 30.35
N THR A 135 28.41 -3.01 29.63
CA THR A 135 29.42 -2.89 28.58
C THR A 135 30.76 -2.51 29.21
N PRO A 136 31.74 -3.43 29.31
CA PRO A 136 33.13 -3.05 29.31
C PRO A 136 33.70 -3.11 27.89
N ASP A 137 34.19 -1.94 27.49
CA ASP A 137 35.12 -1.70 26.39
C ASP A 137 36.38 -2.56 26.55
N ALA A 138 36.72 -3.43 25.59
CA ALA A 138 38.10 -3.79 25.22
C ALA A 138 38.17 -4.85 24.10
N SER A 139 38.78 -4.43 22.99
CA SER A 139 39.76 -5.15 22.17
C SER A 139 39.43 -6.51 21.52
N THR A 140 39.48 -6.48 20.20
CA THR A 140 39.73 -7.58 19.24
C THR A 140 40.76 -8.61 19.73
N PRO A 141 40.51 -9.90 19.44
CA PRO A 141 41.46 -10.61 18.57
C PRO A 141 40.81 -11.48 17.48
N ASP A 142 41.42 -11.45 16.31
CA ASP A 142 41.28 -12.44 15.23
C ASP A 142 41.44 -13.88 15.74
N ALA A 143 40.48 -14.75 15.41
CA ALA A 143 40.71 -16.20 15.36
C ALA A 143 39.63 -16.92 14.53
N SER A 144 40.04 -17.27 13.31
CA SER A 144 39.78 -18.54 12.62
C SER A 144 38.36 -19.12 12.59
N THR A 145 37.78 -19.06 11.39
CA THR A 145 36.71 -19.92 10.87
C THR A 145 36.97 -21.41 11.15
N PRO A 146 36.02 -22.13 11.79
CA PRO A 146 35.90 -23.56 11.66
C PRO A 146 34.84 -23.89 10.60
N ASP A 147 35.34 -24.46 9.52
CA ASP A 147 34.59 -25.26 8.56
C ASP A 147 34.21 -26.58 9.26
N ALA A 148 32.92 -26.89 9.39
CA ALA A 148 32.43 -28.27 9.54
C ALA A 148 30.89 -28.35 9.58
N SER A 149 30.38 -28.95 8.50
CA SER A 149 29.50 -30.12 8.58
C SER A 149 28.03 -29.95 8.96
N ASP A 150 27.20 -30.21 7.95
CA ASP A 150 26.27 -31.35 7.97
C ASP A 150 25.17 -31.28 9.05
N ALA A 151 24.09 -30.56 8.73
CA ALA A 151 22.80 -30.76 9.36
C ALA A 151 21.83 -31.31 8.31
N SER A 152 21.63 -32.62 8.39
CA SER A 152 20.62 -33.38 7.67
C SER A 152 19.25 -32.72 7.80
N ILE A 153 18.56 -32.54 6.65
CA ILE A 153 17.15 -32.15 6.61
C ILE A 153 16.33 -33.39 6.98
N PRO A 154 15.54 -33.38 8.08
CA PRO A 154 14.47 -34.36 8.24
C PRO A 154 13.31 -33.99 7.31
N ASP A 155 13.20 -34.77 6.25
CA ASP A 155 11.98 -35.00 5.47
C ASP A 155 11.01 -35.83 6.33
N ALA A 156 9.87 -35.26 6.73
CA ALA A 156 8.66 -35.99 7.14
C ALA A 156 7.54 -35.03 7.54
N GLY A 157 6.32 -35.31 7.08
CA GLY A 157 5.08 -34.71 7.61
C GLY A 157 4.18 -34.16 6.50
N ASP A 158 3.78 -35.01 5.56
CA ASP A 158 2.50 -35.75 5.59
C ASP A 158 1.23 -34.90 5.56
N ALA A 159 0.40 -35.28 4.60
CA ALA A 159 -0.87 -34.72 4.24
C ALA A 159 -1.86 -34.70 5.42
N SER A 160 -2.55 -33.57 5.58
CA SER A 160 -3.84 -33.55 6.25
C SER A 160 -4.91 -33.23 5.22
N THR A 161 -5.70 -34.27 5.02
CA THR A 161 -6.86 -34.42 4.15
C THR A 161 -7.94 -33.37 4.41
N LEU A 162 -8.52 -32.92 3.30
CA LEU A 162 -9.79 -32.22 3.21
C LEU A 162 -10.88 -32.96 3.98
N ASP A 163 -11.46 -32.32 5.00
CA ASP A 163 -12.75 -32.73 5.56
C ASP A 163 -13.85 -31.94 4.86
N ALA A 164 -14.49 -32.59 3.89
CA ALA A 164 -15.70 -32.09 3.25
C ALA A 164 -16.89 -32.38 4.18
N GLY A 165 -17.23 -31.41 5.02
CA GLY A 165 -18.45 -31.42 5.81
C GLY A 165 -19.68 -31.32 4.92
N ASP A 166 -20.38 -32.44 4.82
CA ASP A 166 -21.61 -32.72 4.10
C ASP A 166 -22.78 -31.81 4.52
N ALA A 167 -23.60 -31.46 3.53
CA ALA A 167 -24.76 -30.61 3.66
C ALA A 167 -25.95 -31.35 4.27
N SER A 168 -26.74 -30.68 5.10
CA SER A 168 -28.14 -31.07 5.32
C SER A 168 -29.00 -29.81 5.39
N ALA A 169 -29.61 -29.52 4.25
CA ALA A 169 -30.69 -28.55 4.13
C ALA A 169 -31.98 -29.16 4.68
N ASP A 170 -32.49 -28.59 5.78
CA ASP A 170 -33.85 -28.83 6.25
C ASP A 170 -34.76 -27.77 5.61
N VAL A 171 -35.48 -28.18 4.56
CA VAL A 171 -36.53 -27.39 3.92
C VAL A 171 -37.86 -27.86 4.48
N GLY A 172 -38.35 -27.14 5.49
CA GLY A 172 -39.72 -27.28 5.98
C GLY A 172 -40.69 -26.37 5.21
N PRO A 173 -41.85 -26.87 4.75
CA PRO A 173 -42.91 -26.04 4.18
C PRO A 173 -43.80 -25.45 5.30
N GLY A 174 -44.00 -24.13 5.25
CA GLY A 174 -44.96 -23.39 6.08
C GLY A 174 -45.52 -22.21 5.32
#